data_AF-A0A918UF67-F1
#
_entry.id   AF-A0A918UF67-F1
#
_cell.length_a   1.000
_cell.length_b   1.000
_cell.length_c   1.000
_cell.angle_alpha   90.00
_cell.angle_beta   90.00
_cell.angle_gamma   90.00
#
_symmetry.space_group_name_H-M   'P 1'
#
loop_
_entity.id
_entity.type
_entity.pdbx_description
1 polymer ?
#
loop_
_entity_poly.entity_id
_entity_poly.type
_entity_poly.pdbx_seq_one_letter_code
_entity_poly.pdbx_strand_id
1 'polypeptide(L)'
;MIEGARTADTAATGLSAAEKARLIYEQARSDMSSRLWNAALGSVTGDDATPGSTTALMPVGPLGLDRLLAILSPDPETPLDVSAMPQLAPAAAGGGEALTAMRDGPNARYTGMLDAASARSGIPASALAAIVDAEAAKGPSGAWQPYSRNPRSSAAGLGQFLSRTWEGEAERAGTWLNQTAQARGWLDARGQVKESSRSALLAMRYDPRASIEAVADYASANVKALRRAGALTGTDTVDVAQAAYLGHHLGVGDARRFLAGGLSPDRARRLLGAQVGTAAAERRIARAGSAVAAHRTWLLEYVGKRIRPDRFA
;
A
#
# COMPACT_ATOMS: atom_id res chain seq x y z
N MET A 1 50.60 1.41 14.91
CA MET A 1 49.86 0.24 15.44
C MET A 1 48.41 0.69 15.53
N ILE A 2 47.52 0.49 14.54
CA ILE A 2 46.85 -0.77 14.09
C ILE A 2 46.52 -1.64 15.31
N GLU A 3 45.30 -1.99 15.72
CA GLU A 3 44.04 -2.43 15.07
C GLU A 3 42.89 -2.26 16.13
N GLY A 4 41.59 -2.28 15.89
CA GLY A 4 40.79 -2.71 14.75
C GLY A 4 39.30 -2.48 14.98
N ALA A 5 38.58 -2.33 13.87
CA ALA A 5 37.14 -2.21 13.76
C ALA A 5 36.41 -3.54 14.04
N ARG A 6 35.12 -3.47 14.42
CA ARG A 6 34.01 -4.31 13.93
C ARG A 6 32.73 -4.12 14.78
N THR A 7 31.76 -3.37 14.28
CA THR A 7 30.32 -3.54 14.61
C THR A 7 29.44 -3.00 13.47
N ALA A 8 29.53 -3.62 12.30
CA ALA A 8 28.58 -3.37 11.19
C ALA A 8 28.13 -4.64 10.46
N ASP A 9 28.29 -5.83 11.06
CA ASP A 9 28.17 -7.11 10.34
C ASP A 9 27.01 -8.03 10.81
N THR A 10 26.06 -7.53 11.60
CA THR A 10 24.95 -8.36 12.13
C THR A 10 23.66 -8.32 11.32
N ALA A 11 23.58 -7.55 10.21
CA ALA A 11 22.42 -7.54 9.32
C ALA A 11 22.59 -8.41 8.05
N ALA A 12 23.79 -8.94 7.79
CA ALA A 12 24.12 -9.72 6.59
C ALA A 12 24.42 -11.21 6.88
N THR A 13 24.31 -11.64 8.13
CA THR A 13 24.62 -12.99 8.60
C THR A 13 23.40 -13.89 8.43
N GLY A 14 23.22 -14.37 7.19
CA GLY A 14 22.15 -15.31 6.84
C GLY A 14 21.77 -15.32 5.35
N LEU A 15 22.18 -14.28 4.60
CA LEU A 15 21.94 -14.19 3.16
C LEU A 15 23.01 -14.95 2.39
N SER A 16 22.59 -15.74 1.40
CA SER A 16 23.50 -16.32 0.42
C SER A 16 24.24 -15.23 -0.35
N ALA A 17 25.40 -15.55 -0.93
CA ALA A 17 26.16 -14.60 -1.75
C ALA A 17 25.33 -14.03 -2.91
N ALA A 18 24.42 -14.83 -3.48
CA ALA A 18 23.50 -14.41 -4.52
C ALA A 18 22.45 -13.40 -4.01
N GLU A 19 21.89 -13.61 -2.82
CA GLU A 19 20.93 -12.68 -2.22
C GLU A 19 21.60 -11.36 -1.81
N LYS A 20 22.83 -11.42 -1.29
CA LYS A 20 23.64 -10.22 -1.03
C LYS A 20 23.93 -9.44 -2.30
N ALA A 21 24.36 -10.14 -3.35
CA ALA A 21 24.64 -9.51 -4.65
C ALA A 21 23.37 -8.88 -5.24
N ARG A 22 22.22 -9.53 -5.10
CA ARG A 22 20.93 -9.01 -5.55
C ARG A 22 20.50 -7.78 -4.74
N LEU A 23 20.66 -7.79 -3.42
CA LEU A 23 20.35 -6.65 -2.56
C LEU A 23 21.26 -5.44 -2.89
N ILE A 24 22.55 -5.68 -3.08
CA ILE A 24 23.52 -4.64 -3.50
C ILE A 24 23.16 -4.11 -4.90
N TYR A 25 22.84 -4.99 -5.83
CA TYR A 25 22.46 -4.62 -7.19
C TYR A 25 21.15 -3.81 -7.21
N GLU A 26 20.16 -4.23 -6.43
CA GLU A 26 18.86 -3.55 -6.34
C GLU A 26 18.99 -2.19 -5.63
N GLN A 27 19.85 -2.09 -4.59
CA GLN A 27 20.19 -0.84 -3.94
C GLN A 27 20.92 0.11 -4.90
N ALA A 28 21.97 -0.37 -5.58
CA ALA A 28 22.71 0.42 -6.56
C ALA A 28 21.83 0.89 -7.73
N ARG A 29 20.90 0.03 -8.18
CA ARG A 29 19.91 0.37 -9.21
C ARG A 29 18.89 1.39 -8.71
N SER A 30 18.47 1.32 -7.44
CA SER A 30 17.58 2.30 -6.82
C SER A 30 18.25 3.67 -6.73
N ASP A 31 19.51 3.71 -6.31
CA ASP A 31 20.29 4.94 -6.20
C ASP A 31 20.58 5.55 -7.58
N MET A 32 20.93 4.72 -8.56
CA MET A 32 21.13 5.13 -9.95
C MET A 32 19.83 5.64 -10.58
N SER A 33 18.72 4.95 -10.39
CA SER A 33 17.41 5.40 -10.89
C SER A 33 17.01 6.74 -10.26
N SER A 34 17.28 6.93 -8.97
CA SER A 34 17.00 8.19 -8.26
C SER A 34 17.86 9.34 -8.78
N ARG A 35 19.15 9.09 -9.05
CA ARG A 35 20.06 10.08 -9.67
C ARG A 35 19.63 10.45 -11.10
N LEU A 36 19.24 9.46 -11.90
CA LEU A 36 18.76 9.67 -13.27
C LEU A 36 17.42 10.43 -13.27
N TRP A 37 16.53 10.15 -12.32
CA TRP A 37 15.29 10.91 -12.14
C TRP A 37 15.56 12.36 -11.71
N ASN A 38 16.49 12.60 -10.79
CA ASN A 38 16.89 13.96 -10.38
C ASN A 38 17.55 14.74 -11.54
N ALA A 39 18.37 14.06 -12.35
CA ALA A 39 18.97 14.66 -13.55
C ALA A 39 17.91 14.97 -14.63
N ALA A 40 16.93 14.10 -14.84
CA ALA A 40 15.85 14.30 -15.81
C ALA A 40 14.85 15.39 -15.38
N LEU A 41 14.72 15.64 -14.08
CA LEU A 41 13.88 16.72 -13.53
C LEU A 41 14.64 18.06 -13.39
N GLY A 42 15.92 18.11 -13.76
CA GLY A 42 16.69 19.35 -13.85
C GLY A 42 16.91 20.05 -12.49
N SER A 43 17.27 19.31 -11.43
CA SER A 43 17.73 19.97 -10.20
C SER A 43 19.13 20.58 -10.41
N VAL A 44 19.17 21.81 -10.90
CA VAL A 44 20.38 22.65 -10.96
C VAL A 44 20.59 23.25 -9.58
N THR A 45 21.62 22.84 -8.86
CA THR A 45 22.31 23.71 -7.91
C THR A 45 23.23 24.63 -8.73
N GLY A 46 23.14 25.96 -8.51
CA GLY A 46 23.67 27.12 -9.28
C GLY A 46 25.04 26.98 -9.97
N ASP A 47 25.41 27.79 -10.96
CA ASP A 47 25.13 29.21 -11.24
C ASP A 47 25.33 29.52 -12.75
N ASP A 48 24.98 30.76 -13.12
CA ASP A 48 25.32 31.54 -14.33
C ASP A 48 24.27 31.76 -15.44
N ALA A 49 24.22 33.03 -15.83
CA ALA A 49 23.18 33.73 -16.60
C ALA A 49 23.55 33.94 -18.07
N THR A 50 22.58 33.83 -18.99
CA THR A 50 22.14 34.83 -20.01
C THR A 50 21.23 34.19 -21.11
N PRO A 51 20.39 34.98 -21.83
CA PRO A 51 19.21 34.48 -22.54
C PRO A 51 19.34 34.40 -24.08
N GLY A 52 18.63 33.45 -24.72
CA GLY A 52 18.51 33.40 -26.19
C GLY A 52 17.63 32.28 -26.78
N SER A 53 16.46 32.69 -27.29
CA SER A 53 15.68 32.17 -28.44
C SER A 53 15.32 30.68 -28.65
N THR A 54 14.01 30.42 -28.48
CA THR A 54 13.02 29.81 -29.43
C THR A 54 13.35 28.52 -30.21
N THR A 55 12.62 27.42 -29.95
CA THR A 55 11.51 26.87 -30.78
C THR A 55 11.01 25.51 -30.25
N ALA A 56 9.75 25.21 -30.56
CA ALA A 56 8.91 24.15 -29.99
C ALA A 56 9.31 22.70 -30.34
N LEU A 57 8.93 21.75 -29.47
CA LEU A 57 7.93 20.69 -29.73
C LEU A 57 7.81 19.75 -28.53
N MET A 58 6.56 19.52 -28.12
CA MET A 58 6.16 18.67 -26.99
C MET A 58 6.55 17.20 -27.18
N PRO A 59 6.87 16.51 -26.07
CA PRO A 59 6.39 15.15 -25.86
C PRO A 59 5.45 15.12 -24.65
N VAL A 60 4.18 14.84 -24.91
CA VAL A 60 3.17 14.51 -23.91
C VAL A 60 3.47 13.09 -23.40
N GLY A 61 4.09 12.98 -22.22
CA GLY A 61 4.29 11.72 -21.49
C GLY A 61 3.35 11.63 -20.28
N PRO A 62 2.81 10.44 -19.93
CA PRO A 62 1.85 10.33 -18.85
C PRO A 62 2.51 10.60 -17.50
N LEU A 63 2.04 11.69 -16.90
CA LEU A 63 2.42 12.30 -15.63
C LEU A 63 2.36 11.30 -14.46
N GLY A 64 3.40 11.33 -13.61
CA GLY A 64 3.55 10.47 -12.44
C GLY A 64 2.52 10.74 -11.33
N LEU A 65 2.08 9.65 -10.69
CA LEU A 65 1.01 9.56 -9.66
C LEU A 65 1.22 10.39 -8.39
N ASP A 66 2.42 10.91 -8.14
CA ASP A 66 2.72 11.73 -6.97
C ASP A 66 2.00 13.10 -7.02
N ARG A 67 1.51 13.52 -8.19
CA ARG A 67 0.65 14.70 -8.40
C ARG A 67 -0.85 14.46 -8.13
N LEU A 68 -1.32 13.20 -8.05
CA LEU A 68 -2.72 12.88 -7.73
C LEU A 68 -3.03 12.87 -6.23
N LEU A 69 -1.99 12.76 -5.39
CA LEU A 69 -2.12 12.58 -3.94
C LEU A 69 -2.00 13.88 -3.12
N ALA A 70 -1.84 15.06 -3.74
CA ALA A 70 -1.56 16.31 -3.02
C ALA A 70 -2.63 17.42 -3.11
N ILE A 71 -3.73 17.26 -3.86
CA ILE A 71 -4.59 18.43 -4.26
C ILE A 71 -6.05 18.43 -3.75
N LEU A 72 -6.66 17.37 -3.19
CA LEU A 72 -8.15 17.36 -3.02
C LEU A 72 -8.71 16.96 -1.64
N SER A 73 -8.21 17.54 -0.55
CA SER A 73 -8.99 17.68 0.71
C SER A 73 -9.41 19.15 0.90
N PRO A 74 -10.43 19.49 1.71
CA PRO A 74 -11.87 19.16 1.63
C PRO A 74 -12.76 20.44 1.56
N ASP A 75 -14.08 20.30 1.33
CA ASP A 75 -15.10 21.36 1.53
C ASP A 75 -16.46 20.74 1.93
N PRO A 76 -17.40 21.51 2.53
CA PRO A 76 -18.25 21.03 3.63
C PRO A 76 -19.55 20.32 3.23
N GLU A 77 -20.09 19.65 4.23
CA GLU A 77 -21.14 18.64 4.21
C GLU A 77 -22.53 19.15 3.82
N THR A 78 -23.32 18.26 3.21
CA THR A 78 -24.78 18.32 3.22
C THR A 78 -25.31 16.93 3.60
N PRO A 79 -26.35 16.81 4.46
CA PRO A 79 -26.76 15.52 5.00
C PRO A 79 -27.59 14.74 3.97
N LEU A 80 -27.37 13.41 3.89
CA LEU A 80 -28.19 12.52 3.08
C LEU A 80 -29.01 11.57 3.95
N ASP A 81 -30.27 11.49 3.56
CA ASP A 81 -31.38 10.73 4.12
C ASP A 81 -31.17 9.21 4.03
N VAL A 82 -31.49 8.52 5.11
CA VAL A 82 -31.26 7.08 5.32
C VAL A 82 -32.59 6.34 5.23
N SER A 83 -32.91 5.82 4.05
CA SER A 83 -33.93 4.78 3.94
C SER A 83 -33.69 3.86 2.74
N ALA A 84 -33.82 2.56 3.03
CA ALA A 84 -33.79 1.40 2.15
C ALA A 84 -32.41 0.82 1.78
N MET A 85 -31.93 -0.15 2.57
CA MET A 85 -31.20 -1.30 2.02
C MET A 85 -31.60 -2.61 2.72
N PRO A 86 -31.63 -3.75 2.00
CA PRO A 86 -32.08 -5.05 2.52
C PRO A 86 -30.96 -5.79 3.25
N GLN A 87 -31.35 -6.54 4.27
CA GLN A 87 -30.51 -7.33 5.17
C GLN A 87 -30.27 -8.73 4.58
N LEU A 88 -29.00 -9.13 4.38
CA LEU A 88 -28.62 -10.49 4.01
C LEU A 88 -27.99 -11.21 5.20
N ALA A 89 -28.42 -12.46 5.40
CA ALA A 89 -28.13 -13.33 6.54
C ALA A 89 -26.70 -13.93 6.51
N PRO A 90 -26.17 -14.41 7.66
CA PRO A 90 -24.77 -14.74 7.83
C PRO A 90 -24.44 -16.17 7.37
N ALA A 91 -23.26 -16.37 6.79
CA ALA A 91 -22.70 -17.70 6.53
C ALA A 91 -21.58 -18.01 7.52
N ALA A 92 -21.75 -19.11 8.26
CA ALA A 92 -20.88 -19.59 9.32
C ALA A 92 -19.89 -20.67 8.86
N ALA A 93 -18.83 -20.83 9.67
CA ALA A 93 -18.03 -22.04 9.94
C ALA A 93 -17.18 -22.64 8.81
N GLY A 94 -15.92 -22.18 8.70
CA GLY A 94 -14.86 -22.84 7.90
C GLY A 94 -13.42 -22.56 8.35
N GLY A 95 -13.20 -22.00 9.55
CA GLY A 95 -11.89 -21.46 9.98
C GLY A 95 -10.97 -22.44 10.70
N GLY A 96 -10.90 -23.71 10.30
CA GLY A 96 -10.02 -24.71 10.93
C GLY A 96 -8.98 -25.31 9.96
N GLU A 97 -9.41 -25.61 8.73
CA GLU A 97 -8.53 -26.17 7.69
C GLU A 97 -7.64 -25.10 7.05
N ALA A 98 -8.09 -23.85 7.01
CA ALA A 98 -7.38 -22.79 6.31
C ALA A 98 -6.20 -22.21 7.12
N LEU A 99 -6.27 -22.20 8.45
CA LEU A 99 -5.16 -21.87 9.35
C LEU A 99 -4.03 -22.89 9.22
N THR A 100 -4.40 -24.18 9.12
CA THR A 100 -3.48 -25.30 8.94
C THR A 100 -2.81 -25.23 7.56
N ALA A 101 -3.58 -24.94 6.50
CA ALA A 101 -3.05 -24.79 5.14
C ALA A 101 -2.04 -23.62 5.01
N MET A 102 -2.20 -22.53 5.76
CA MET A 102 -1.18 -21.47 5.80
C MET A 102 0.09 -21.92 6.54
N ARG A 103 -0.08 -22.61 7.67
CA ARG A 103 1.01 -23.08 8.55
C ARG A 103 1.89 -24.15 7.91
N ASP A 104 1.33 -24.94 6.99
CA ASP A 104 2.06 -25.98 6.27
C ASP A 104 2.41 -25.58 4.83
N GLY A 105 1.95 -24.39 4.40
CA GLY A 105 2.14 -23.87 3.06
C GLY A 105 3.44 -23.09 2.86
N PRO A 106 3.69 -22.59 1.62
CA PRO A 106 4.89 -21.83 1.26
C PRO A 106 5.07 -20.52 2.05
N ASN A 107 4.02 -20.08 2.75
CA ASN A 107 3.96 -18.84 3.51
C ASN A 107 3.98 -19.07 5.04
N ALA A 108 4.16 -20.32 5.50
CA ALA A 108 4.22 -20.72 6.91
C ALA A 108 5.13 -19.83 7.78
N ARG A 109 6.27 -19.41 7.20
CA ARG A 109 7.27 -18.53 7.85
C ARG A 109 6.73 -17.18 8.32
N TYR A 110 5.57 -16.74 7.81
CA TYR A 110 4.96 -15.46 8.18
C TYR A 110 3.92 -15.58 9.29
N THR A 111 3.52 -16.80 9.69
CA THR A 111 2.44 -17.04 10.67
C THR A 111 2.67 -16.25 11.96
N GLY A 112 3.85 -16.39 12.58
CA GLY A 112 4.15 -15.67 13.82
C GLY A 112 4.20 -14.14 13.66
N MET A 113 4.55 -13.64 12.48
CA MET A 113 4.54 -12.19 12.20
C MET A 113 3.10 -11.68 12.06
N LEU A 114 2.24 -12.43 11.38
CA LEU A 114 0.82 -12.12 11.22
C LEU A 114 0.08 -12.17 12.56
N ASP A 115 0.37 -13.16 13.40
CA ASP A 115 -0.22 -13.28 14.74
C ASP A 115 0.18 -12.10 15.63
N ALA A 116 1.45 -11.72 15.64
CA ALA A 116 1.94 -10.57 16.41
C ALA A 116 1.32 -9.24 15.92
N ALA A 117 1.25 -9.06 14.59
CA ALA A 117 0.64 -7.89 13.97
C ALA A 117 -0.87 -7.80 14.26
N SER A 118 -1.55 -8.96 14.23
CA SER A 118 -2.96 -9.08 14.61
C SER A 118 -3.19 -8.67 16.05
N ALA A 119 -2.38 -9.20 16.98
CA ALA A 119 -2.48 -8.88 18.41
C ALA A 119 -2.28 -7.38 18.69
N ARG A 120 -1.35 -6.70 18.01
CA ARG A 120 -1.13 -5.25 18.21
C ARG A 120 -2.24 -4.40 17.58
N SER A 121 -2.63 -4.71 16.36
CA SER A 121 -3.47 -3.82 15.54
C SER A 121 -4.98 -4.02 15.75
N GLY A 122 -5.37 -5.20 16.26
CA GLY A 122 -6.75 -5.66 16.34
C GLY A 122 -7.35 -6.12 15.02
N ILE A 123 -6.55 -6.23 13.94
CA ILE A 123 -6.99 -6.77 12.65
C ILE A 123 -6.73 -8.28 12.64
N PRO A 124 -7.73 -9.14 12.33
CA PRO A 124 -7.53 -10.59 12.33
C PRO A 124 -6.36 -11.04 11.45
N ALA A 125 -5.55 -12.00 11.93
CA ALA A 125 -4.41 -12.53 11.19
C ALA A 125 -4.78 -13.05 9.79
N SER A 126 -5.93 -13.70 9.65
CA SER A 126 -6.46 -14.17 8.36
C SER A 126 -6.84 -13.02 7.41
N ALA A 127 -7.30 -11.88 7.94
CA ALA A 127 -7.54 -10.67 7.16
C ALA A 127 -6.22 -10.04 6.68
N LEU A 128 -5.21 -9.98 7.56
CA LEU A 128 -3.86 -9.51 7.20
C LEU A 128 -3.23 -10.39 6.11
N ALA A 129 -3.35 -11.72 6.26
CA ALA A 129 -2.87 -12.68 5.27
C ALA A 129 -3.56 -12.49 3.92
N ALA A 130 -4.88 -12.29 3.90
CA ALA A 130 -5.62 -12.03 2.66
C ALA A 130 -5.20 -10.72 1.97
N ILE A 131 -4.90 -9.66 2.73
CA ILE A 131 -4.39 -8.40 2.18
C ILE A 131 -2.99 -8.62 1.59
N VAL A 132 -2.08 -9.23 2.35
CA VAL A 132 -0.72 -9.53 1.86
C VAL A 132 -0.76 -10.43 0.62
N ASP A 133 -1.64 -11.43 0.60
CA ASP A 133 -1.83 -12.31 -0.55
C ASP A 133 -2.32 -11.56 -1.80
N ALA A 134 -3.16 -10.54 -1.62
CA ALA A 134 -3.65 -9.73 -2.72
C ALA A 134 -2.59 -8.77 -3.28
N GLU A 135 -1.69 -8.25 -2.43
CA GLU A 135 -0.69 -7.25 -2.79
C GLU A 135 0.63 -7.85 -3.27
N ALA A 136 1.14 -8.87 -2.58
CA ALA A 136 2.47 -9.39 -2.85
C ALA A 136 2.56 -10.12 -4.19
N ALA A 137 3.65 -9.88 -4.92
CA ALA A 137 4.06 -10.79 -5.99
C ALA A 137 4.28 -12.20 -5.41
N LYS A 138 3.94 -13.23 -6.20
CA LYS A 138 4.03 -14.64 -5.81
C LYS A 138 5.02 -15.37 -6.70
N GLY A 139 5.85 -16.21 -6.08
CA GLY A 139 6.69 -17.16 -6.80
C GLY A 139 5.87 -18.31 -7.41
N PRO A 140 6.51 -19.18 -8.21
CA PRO A 140 5.84 -20.34 -8.81
C PRO A 140 5.16 -21.26 -7.79
N SER A 141 5.70 -21.34 -6.57
CA SER A 141 5.13 -22.12 -5.46
C SER A 141 3.98 -21.42 -4.72
N GLY A 142 3.61 -20.19 -5.10
CA GLY A 142 2.66 -19.36 -4.35
C GLY A 142 3.28 -18.63 -3.14
N ALA A 143 4.58 -18.78 -2.91
CA ALA A 143 5.29 -18.04 -1.87
C ALA A 143 5.26 -16.53 -2.13
N TRP A 144 4.88 -15.74 -1.13
CA TRP A 144 4.93 -14.28 -1.20
C TRP A 144 6.38 -13.80 -1.29
N GLN A 145 6.61 -12.78 -2.13
CA GLN A 145 7.93 -12.23 -2.40
C GLN A 145 8.12 -10.90 -1.65
N PRO A 146 8.97 -10.86 -0.59
CA PRO A 146 9.25 -9.62 0.13
C PRO A 146 9.85 -8.52 -0.74
N TYR A 147 10.57 -8.90 -1.78
CA TYR A 147 11.18 -7.99 -2.76
C TYR A 147 10.24 -7.61 -3.92
N SER A 148 8.93 -7.84 -3.76
CA SER A 148 7.91 -7.41 -4.72
C SER A 148 8.03 -5.90 -4.97
N ARG A 149 7.99 -5.50 -6.25
CA ARG A 149 8.07 -4.10 -6.66
C ARG A 149 7.22 -3.85 -7.90
N ASN A 150 6.47 -2.75 -7.88
CA ASN A 150 5.75 -2.28 -9.05
C ASN A 150 6.70 -1.49 -9.97
N PRO A 151 6.88 -1.85 -11.25
CA PRO A 151 7.75 -1.10 -12.15
C PRO A 151 7.21 0.28 -12.54
N ARG A 152 5.92 0.57 -12.27
CA ARG A 152 5.24 1.80 -12.65
C ARG A 152 4.99 2.75 -11.48
N SER A 153 5.40 2.40 -10.26
CA SER A 153 5.21 3.24 -9.07
C SER A 153 6.30 2.99 -8.04
N SER A 154 6.24 3.71 -6.92
CA SER A 154 7.13 3.47 -5.78
C SER A 154 6.71 2.27 -4.92
N ALA A 155 5.61 1.58 -5.23
CA ALA A 155 5.06 0.47 -4.46
C ALA A 155 6.07 -0.70 -4.34
N ALA A 156 6.32 -1.13 -3.10
CA ALA A 156 7.27 -2.19 -2.79
C ALA A 156 6.90 -2.95 -1.51
N GLY A 157 7.43 -4.16 -1.37
CA GLY A 157 7.23 -5.00 -0.19
C GLY A 157 5.99 -5.88 -0.26
N LEU A 158 5.76 -6.65 0.80
CA LEU A 158 4.60 -7.53 0.91
C LEU A 158 3.26 -6.78 0.91
N GLY A 159 3.28 -5.51 1.36
CA GLY A 159 2.10 -4.63 1.35
C GLY A 159 2.07 -3.61 0.22
N GLN A 160 2.99 -3.68 -0.76
CA GLN A 160 3.05 -2.76 -1.90
C GLN A 160 2.97 -1.27 -1.54
N PHE A 161 3.55 -0.86 -0.41
CA PHE A 161 3.46 0.51 0.09
C PHE A 161 4.16 1.50 -0.83
N LEU A 162 3.50 2.61 -1.15
CA LEU A 162 4.12 3.79 -1.78
C LEU A 162 5.08 4.48 -0.80
N SER A 163 6.10 5.17 -1.31
CA SER A 163 7.09 5.85 -0.47
C SER A 163 6.44 6.85 0.51
N ARG A 164 5.52 7.70 0.02
CA ARG A 164 4.82 8.68 0.86
C ARG A 164 3.94 8.03 1.92
N THR A 165 3.22 6.96 1.58
CA THR A 165 2.39 6.24 2.57
C THR A 165 3.26 5.60 3.64
N TRP A 166 4.40 5.02 3.26
CA TRP A 166 5.35 4.42 4.18
C TRP A 166 5.97 5.44 5.14
N GLU A 167 6.39 6.60 4.62
CA GLU A 167 6.84 7.73 5.43
C GLU A 167 5.74 8.19 6.38
N GLY A 168 4.50 8.37 5.89
CA GLY A 168 3.36 8.74 6.72
C GLY A 168 3.07 7.74 7.84
N GLU A 169 3.24 6.43 7.61
CA GLU A 169 3.14 5.44 8.67
C GLU A 169 4.28 5.57 9.69
N ALA A 170 5.50 5.91 9.27
CA ALA A 170 6.62 6.17 10.17
C ALA A 170 6.49 7.48 10.96
N GLU A 171 5.74 8.45 10.46
CA GLU A 171 5.49 9.73 11.14
C GLU A 171 4.25 9.66 12.05
N ARG A 172 3.32 8.73 11.78
CA ARG A 172 2.09 8.58 12.57
C ARG A 172 2.38 7.92 13.92
N ALA A 173 2.15 8.66 15.00
CA ALA A 173 2.27 8.16 16.37
C ALA A 173 1.51 6.84 16.60
N GLY A 174 2.16 5.91 17.28
CA GLY A 174 1.58 4.64 17.71
C GLY A 174 1.69 3.50 16.70
N THR A 175 2.15 3.75 15.46
CA THR A 175 2.47 2.66 14.53
C THR A 175 3.79 1.99 14.90
N TRP A 176 3.98 0.76 14.43
CA TRP A 176 5.23 0.02 14.58
C TRP A 176 6.39 0.70 13.86
N LEU A 177 6.14 1.27 12.66
CA LEU A 177 7.17 2.01 11.91
C LEU A 177 7.59 3.27 12.64
N ASN A 178 6.65 3.97 13.27
CA ASN A 178 6.95 5.16 14.06
C ASN A 178 7.78 4.83 15.29
N GLN A 179 7.44 3.78 16.03
CA GLN A 179 8.25 3.29 17.15
C GLN A 179 9.67 2.91 16.69
N THR A 180 9.78 2.22 15.55
CA THR A 180 11.07 1.83 14.96
C THR A 180 11.88 3.05 14.53
N ALA A 181 11.26 4.02 13.88
CA ALA A 181 11.90 5.26 13.44
C ALA A 181 12.38 6.11 14.63
N GLN A 182 11.58 6.20 15.70
CA GLN A 182 11.98 6.85 16.95
C GLN A 182 13.18 6.15 17.59
N ALA A 183 13.12 4.83 17.76
CA ALA A 183 14.20 4.05 18.37
C ALA A 183 15.53 4.16 17.61
N ARG A 184 15.46 4.39 16.28
CA ARG A 184 16.63 4.57 15.41
C ARG A 184 17.06 6.04 15.24
N GLY A 185 16.38 6.97 15.90
CA GLY A 185 16.67 8.40 15.77
C GLY A 185 16.40 8.97 14.38
N TRP A 186 15.51 8.35 13.60
CA TRP A 186 15.19 8.72 12.22
C TRP A 186 14.19 9.87 12.10
N LEU A 187 13.53 10.25 13.19
CA LEU A 187 12.58 11.37 13.20
C LEU A 187 13.23 12.67 13.71
N ASP A 188 12.84 13.80 13.13
CA ASP A 188 13.21 15.15 13.58
C ASP A 188 12.36 15.59 14.79
N ALA A 189 12.60 16.82 15.29
CA ALA A 189 11.87 17.36 16.43
C ALA A 189 10.35 17.54 16.19
N ARG A 190 9.91 17.53 14.92
CA ARG A 190 8.51 17.63 14.51
C ARG A 190 7.89 16.25 14.26
N GLY A 191 8.65 15.16 14.49
CA GLY A 191 8.21 13.80 14.21
C GLY A 191 8.26 13.42 12.73
N GLN A 192 8.92 14.22 11.88
CA GLN A 192 9.05 13.97 10.44
C GLN A 192 10.30 13.12 10.16
N VAL A 193 10.26 12.32 9.10
CA VAL A 193 11.42 11.52 8.69
C VAL A 193 12.57 12.44 8.27
N LYS A 194 13.75 12.25 8.87
CA LYS A 194 14.97 12.94 8.46
C LYS A 194 15.39 12.51 7.06
N GLU A 195 15.76 13.46 6.21
CA GLU A 195 16.22 13.19 4.84
C GLU A 195 17.36 12.16 4.81
N SER A 196 18.33 12.29 5.73
CA SER A 196 19.46 11.35 5.85
C SER A 196 19.06 9.91 6.21
N SER A 197 17.87 9.71 6.79
CA SER A 197 17.35 8.41 7.20
C SER A 197 16.35 7.83 6.19
N ARG A 198 15.93 8.63 5.21
CA ARG A 198 14.83 8.31 4.29
C ARG A 198 15.08 7.01 3.52
N SER A 199 16.27 6.84 2.95
CA SER A 199 16.61 5.62 2.18
C SER A 199 16.56 4.36 3.06
N ALA A 200 17.09 4.43 4.29
CA ALA A 200 17.08 3.31 5.23
C ALA A 200 15.65 2.96 5.68
N LEU A 201 14.81 3.98 5.89
CA LEU A 201 13.39 3.78 6.19
C LEU A 201 12.68 3.09 5.02
N LEU A 202 12.85 3.57 3.80
CA LEU A 202 12.18 3.02 2.61
C LEU A 202 12.62 1.58 2.30
N ALA A 203 13.86 1.22 2.62
CA ALA A 203 14.37 -0.15 2.48
C ALA A 203 13.66 -1.14 3.40
N MET A 204 13.11 -0.70 4.53
CA MET A 204 12.35 -1.58 5.43
C MET A 204 11.06 -2.13 4.80
N ARG A 205 10.60 -1.60 3.66
CA ARG A 205 9.50 -2.23 2.91
C ARG A 205 9.82 -3.66 2.49
N TYR A 206 11.09 -3.98 2.27
CA TYR A 206 11.53 -5.31 1.89
C TYR A 206 11.73 -6.25 3.09
N ASP A 207 11.72 -5.71 4.32
CA ASP A 207 11.69 -6.52 5.54
C ASP A 207 10.28 -7.09 5.74
N PRO A 208 10.10 -8.42 5.78
CA PRO A 208 8.77 -9.02 5.86
C PRO A 208 7.99 -8.60 7.11
N ARG A 209 8.67 -8.48 8.26
CA ARG A 209 8.04 -8.08 9.50
C ARG A 209 7.55 -6.65 9.40
N ALA A 210 8.43 -5.70 9.08
CA ALA A 210 8.06 -4.29 8.95
C ALA A 210 6.93 -4.09 7.94
N SER A 211 6.94 -4.80 6.81
CA SER A 211 5.84 -4.78 5.83
C SER A 211 4.52 -5.24 6.43
N ILE A 212 4.48 -6.41 7.09
CA ILE A 212 3.26 -6.97 7.70
C ILE A 212 2.74 -6.05 8.81
N GLU A 213 3.65 -5.50 9.63
CA GLU A 213 3.30 -4.59 10.71
C GLU A 213 2.68 -3.28 10.18
N ALA A 214 3.25 -2.73 9.10
CA ALA A 214 2.69 -1.57 8.43
C ALA A 214 1.33 -1.85 7.77
N VAL A 215 1.15 -3.03 7.16
CA VAL A 215 -0.16 -3.47 6.64
C VAL A 215 -1.19 -3.47 7.76
N ALA A 216 -0.83 -4.01 8.92
CA ALA A 216 -1.72 -4.12 10.07
C ALA A 216 -2.12 -2.75 10.64
N ASP A 217 -1.15 -1.85 10.82
CA ASP A 217 -1.41 -0.51 11.34
C ASP A 217 -2.24 0.32 10.36
N TYR A 218 -1.93 0.26 9.06
CA TYR A 218 -2.69 0.98 8.03
C TYR A 218 -4.11 0.43 7.86
N ALA A 219 -4.28 -0.91 7.89
CA ALA A 219 -5.59 -1.55 7.91
C ALA A 219 -6.42 -1.11 9.13
N SER A 220 -5.82 -1.12 10.33
CA SER A 220 -6.46 -0.65 11.56
C SER A 220 -6.91 0.80 11.47
N ALA A 221 -6.05 1.69 10.96
CA ALA A 221 -6.39 3.10 10.76
C ALA A 221 -7.56 3.28 9.77
N ASN A 222 -7.54 2.56 8.65
CA ASN A 222 -8.60 2.61 7.63
C ASN A 222 -9.94 2.10 8.19
N VAL A 223 -9.96 0.93 8.82
CA VAL A 223 -11.17 0.36 9.42
C VAL A 223 -11.74 1.30 10.48
N LYS A 224 -10.92 1.85 11.36
CA LYS A 224 -11.35 2.82 12.38
C LYS A 224 -11.95 4.07 11.73
N ALA A 225 -11.32 4.61 10.69
CA ALA A 225 -11.83 5.79 9.98
C ALA A 225 -13.17 5.51 9.29
N LEU A 226 -13.32 4.35 8.62
CA LEU A 226 -14.56 3.95 7.95
C LEU A 226 -15.70 3.71 8.95
N ARG A 227 -15.42 3.08 10.10
CA ARG A 227 -16.39 2.91 11.19
C ARG A 227 -16.85 4.25 11.76
N ARG A 228 -15.91 5.17 12.07
CA ARG A 228 -16.26 6.52 12.55
C ARG A 228 -17.11 7.31 11.57
N ALA A 229 -16.94 7.06 10.28
CA ALA A 229 -17.74 7.68 9.23
C ALA A 229 -19.10 7.02 8.99
N GLY A 230 -19.45 5.95 9.72
CA GLY A 230 -20.67 5.16 9.47
C GLY A 230 -20.65 4.38 8.16
N ALA A 231 -19.50 4.32 7.46
CA ALA A 231 -19.37 3.70 6.14
C ALA A 231 -19.13 2.18 6.21
N LEU A 232 -18.83 1.66 7.39
CA LEU A 232 -18.68 0.22 7.65
C LEU A 232 -19.66 -0.19 8.76
N THR A 233 -20.66 -0.97 8.39
CA THR A 233 -21.67 -1.53 9.32
C THR A 233 -21.34 -2.95 9.74
N GLY A 234 -20.63 -3.68 8.89
CA GLY A 234 -20.16 -5.04 9.15
C GLY A 234 -19.03 -5.13 10.17
N THR A 235 -19.06 -6.18 10.99
CA THR A 235 -18.03 -6.45 12.01
C THR A 235 -17.32 -7.78 11.82
N ASP A 236 -17.74 -8.61 10.86
CA ASP A 236 -17.10 -9.89 10.62
C ASP A 236 -15.73 -9.74 9.95
N THR A 237 -14.97 -10.82 9.92
CA THR A 237 -13.60 -10.82 9.39
C THR A 237 -13.54 -10.47 7.90
N VAL A 238 -14.56 -10.86 7.12
CA VAL A 238 -14.60 -10.59 5.67
C VAL A 238 -14.85 -9.10 5.46
N ASP A 239 -15.84 -8.52 6.14
CA ASP A 239 -16.15 -7.10 6.09
C ASP A 239 -14.94 -6.24 6.51
N VAL A 240 -14.27 -6.63 7.60
CA VAL A 240 -13.05 -5.96 8.08
C VAL A 240 -11.94 -6.03 7.02
N ALA A 241 -11.70 -7.20 6.43
CA ALA A 241 -10.66 -7.38 5.42
C ALA A 241 -10.96 -6.58 4.15
N GLN A 242 -12.20 -6.62 3.67
CA GLN A 242 -12.61 -5.88 2.48
C GLN A 242 -12.55 -4.37 2.71
N ALA A 243 -13.00 -3.87 3.87
CA ALA A 243 -12.93 -2.46 4.22
C ALA A 243 -11.47 -1.97 4.35
N ALA A 244 -10.62 -2.75 5.02
CA ALA A 244 -9.19 -2.47 5.13
C ALA A 244 -8.54 -2.39 3.75
N TYR A 245 -8.84 -3.35 2.86
CA TYR A 245 -8.32 -3.41 1.51
C TYR A 245 -8.82 -2.24 0.64
N LEU A 246 -10.12 -1.90 0.71
CA LEU A 246 -10.66 -0.74 0.00
C LEU A 246 -9.96 0.56 0.43
N GLY A 247 -9.77 0.75 1.73
CA GLY A 247 -9.01 1.88 2.27
C GLY A 247 -7.56 1.89 1.78
N HIS A 248 -6.93 0.71 1.68
CA HIS A 248 -5.58 0.56 1.15
C HIS A 248 -5.50 0.95 -0.33
N HIS A 249 -6.39 0.40 -1.15
CA HIS A 249 -6.35 0.50 -2.60
C HIS A 249 -6.85 1.84 -3.16
N LEU A 250 -7.85 2.45 -2.52
CA LEU A 250 -8.43 3.73 -2.96
C LEU A 250 -7.86 4.93 -2.19
N GLY A 251 -7.28 4.68 -1.00
CA GLY A 251 -7.17 5.69 0.04
C GLY A 251 -8.49 5.85 0.80
N VAL A 252 -8.39 6.16 2.09
CA VAL A 252 -9.55 6.19 3.02
C VAL A 252 -10.66 7.17 2.59
N GLY A 253 -10.30 8.30 1.98
CA GLY A 253 -11.28 9.30 1.53
C GLY A 253 -12.18 8.80 0.41
N ASP A 254 -11.58 8.19 -0.62
CA ASP A 254 -12.33 7.60 -1.74
C ASP A 254 -13.03 6.31 -1.31
N ALA A 255 -12.46 5.52 -0.39
CA ALA A 255 -13.14 4.35 0.20
C ALA A 255 -14.42 4.76 0.96
N ARG A 256 -14.36 5.84 1.75
CA ARG A 256 -15.54 6.39 2.44
C ARG A 256 -16.63 6.79 1.44
N ARG A 257 -16.27 7.57 0.40
CA ARG A 257 -17.20 7.99 -0.65
C ARG A 257 -17.77 6.80 -1.41
N PHE A 258 -16.94 5.81 -1.71
CA PHE A 258 -17.34 4.59 -2.40
C PHE A 258 -18.36 3.79 -1.60
N LEU A 259 -18.12 3.58 -0.31
CA LEU A 259 -19.02 2.83 0.58
C LEU A 259 -20.34 3.57 0.79
N ALA A 260 -20.30 4.90 0.93
CA ALA A 260 -21.49 5.75 1.05
C ALA A 260 -22.23 6.01 -0.29
N GLY A 261 -21.74 5.49 -1.42
CA GLY A 261 -22.34 5.72 -2.75
C GLY A 261 -22.11 7.10 -3.36
N GLY A 262 -21.29 7.96 -2.72
CA GLY A 262 -21.06 9.36 -3.11
C GLY A 262 -19.87 9.60 -4.06
N LEU A 263 -19.47 8.62 -4.87
CA LEU A 263 -18.36 8.79 -5.81
C LEU A 263 -18.84 9.47 -7.11
N SER A 264 -18.32 10.65 -7.44
CA SER A 264 -18.71 11.36 -8.69
C SER A 264 -18.40 10.52 -9.94
N PRO A 265 -19.20 10.61 -11.02
CA PRO A 265 -18.96 9.87 -12.27
C PRO A 265 -17.56 10.05 -12.85
N ASP A 266 -17.03 11.26 -12.85
CA ASP A 266 -15.69 11.54 -13.39
C ASP A 266 -14.59 10.91 -12.54
N ARG A 267 -14.71 10.95 -11.20
CA ARG A 267 -13.78 10.26 -10.31
C ARG A 267 -13.87 8.75 -10.50
N ALA A 268 -15.06 8.18 -10.62
CA ALA A 268 -15.28 6.76 -10.86
C ALA A 268 -14.66 6.30 -12.19
N ARG A 269 -14.86 7.07 -13.28
CA ARG A 269 -14.23 6.81 -14.59
C ARG A 269 -12.70 6.83 -14.48
N ARG A 270 -12.14 7.84 -13.82
CA ARG A 270 -10.68 7.96 -13.62
C ARG A 270 -10.11 6.79 -12.83
N LEU A 271 -10.73 6.43 -11.71
CA LEU A 271 -10.29 5.30 -10.88
C LEU A 271 -10.36 3.98 -11.66
N LEU A 272 -11.47 3.71 -12.34
CA LEU A 272 -11.61 2.51 -13.16
C LEU A 272 -10.57 2.48 -14.29
N GLY A 273 -10.34 3.60 -14.98
CA GLY A 273 -9.32 3.73 -16.00
C GLY A 273 -7.91 3.44 -15.49
N ALA A 274 -7.57 3.91 -14.28
CA ALA A 274 -6.29 3.61 -13.65
C ALA A 274 -6.13 2.13 -13.30
N GLN A 275 -7.22 1.45 -12.95
CA GLN A 275 -7.22 0.06 -12.49
C GLN A 275 -7.21 -0.96 -13.65
N VAL A 276 -8.00 -0.73 -14.70
CA VAL A 276 -8.17 -1.69 -15.81
C VAL A 276 -7.67 -1.18 -17.16
N GLY A 277 -7.20 0.06 -17.23
CA GLY A 277 -6.84 0.75 -18.47
C GLY A 277 -8.06 1.40 -19.15
N THR A 278 -7.83 2.53 -19.82
CA THR A 278 -8.88 3.39 -20.40
C THR A 278 -9.84 2.64 -21.30
N ALA A 279 -9.33 1.85 -22.26
CA ALA A 279 -10.19 1.13 -23.21
C ALA A 279 -11.09 0.09 -22.52
N ALA A 280 -10.57 -0.60 -21.50
CA ALA A 280 -11.34 -1.61 -20.77
C ALA A 280 -12.33 -0.98 -19.78
N ALA A 281 -12.04 0.24 -19.29
CA ALA A 281 -12.94 1.04 -18.49
C ALA A 281 -14.15 1.49 -19.33
N GLU A 282 -13.94 2.12 -20.49
CA GLU A 282 -15.05 2.61 -21.32
C GLU A 282 -16.01 1.48 -21.76
N ARG A 283 -15.49 0.30 -22.10
CA ARG A 283 -16.34 -0.87 -22.38
C ARG A 283 -17.20 -1.30 -21.20
N ARG A 284 -16.70 -1.19 -19.97
CA ARG A 284 -17.47 -1.50 -18.74
C ARG A 284 -18.51 -0.43 -18.46
N ILE A 285 -18.15 0.84 -18.65
CA ILE A 285 -19.05 1.99 -18.49
C ILE A 285 -20.23 1.88 -19.45
N ALA A 286 -19.97 1.59 -20.72
CA ALA A 286 -21.03 1.39 -21.72
C ALA A 286 -21.99 0.25 -21.34
N ARG A 287 -21.47 -0.87 -20.82
CA ARG A 287 -22.30 -2.01 -20.37
C ARG A 287 -23.11 -1.72 -19.11
N ALA A 288 -22.55 -0.97 -18.17
CA ALA A 288 -23.19 -0.69 -16.87
C ALA A 288 -24.09 0.56 -16.90
N GLY A 289 -24.09 1.33 -17.99
CA GLY A 289 -24.84 2.57 -18.15
C GLY A 289 -24.28 3.77 -17.38
N SER A 290 -23.35 3.58 -16.45
CA SER A 290 -22.66 4.69 -15.76
C SER A 290 -21.27 4.31 -15.26
N ALA A 291 -20.41 5.33 -15.09
CA ALA A 291 -19.07 5.14 -14.54
C ALA A 291 -19.07 4.68 -13.09
N VAL A 292 -20.02 5.17 -12.29
CA VAL A 292 -20.18 4.80 -10.88
C VAL A 292 -20.56 3.32 -10.76
N ALA A 293 -21.57 2.88 -11.51
CA ALA A 293 -22.00 1.48 -11.52
C ALA A 293 -20.88 0.56 -12.02
N ALA A 294 -20.23 0.90 -13.14
CA ALA A 294 -19.12 0.11 -13.68
C ALA A 294 -17.96 -0.06 -12.69
N HIS A 295 -17.55 1.04 -12.05
CA HIS A 295 -16.47 1.01 -11.05
C HIS A 295 -16.88 0.20 -9.82
N ARG A 296 -18.10 0.38 -9.31
CA ARG A 296 -18.61 -0.35 -8.15
C ARG A 296 -18.69 -1.85 -8.40
N THR A 297 -19.33 -2.27 -9.49
CA THR A 297 -19.44 -3.68 -9.86
C THR A 297 -18.06 -4.31 -10.01
N TRP A 298 -17.16 -3.67 -10.76
CA TRP A 298 -15.82 -4.19 -10.97
C TRP A 298 -15.04 -4.31 -9.65
N LEU A 299 -15.06 -3.28 -8.80
CA LEU A 299 -14.28 -3.27 -7.56
C LEU A 299 -14.82 -4.29 -6.55
N LEU A 300 -16.14 -4.39 -6.36
CA LEU A 300 -16.72 -5.37 -5.46
C LEU A 300 -16.45 -6.81 -5.92
N GLU A 301 -16.56 -7.09 -7.22
CA GLU A 301 -16.19 -8.41 -7.76
C GLU A 301 -14.70 -8.70 -7.58
N TYR A 302 -13.84 -7.71 -7.83
CA TYR A 302 -12.40 -7.86 -7.70
C TYR A 302 -12.01 -8.15 -6.24
N VAL A 303 -12.53 -7.33 -5.31
CA VAL A 303 -12.30 -7.49 -3.87
C VAL A 303 -12.85 -8.82 -3.38
N GLY A 304 -14.08 -9.20 -3.72
CA GLY A 304 -14.66 -10.49 -3.31
C GLY A 304 -13.90 -11.71 -3.84
N LYS A 305 -13.25 -11.59 -5.00
CA LYS A 305 -12.41 -12.67 -5.58
C LYS A 305 -11.02 -12.74 -4.94
N ARG A 306 -10.45 -11.60 -4.51
CA ARG A 306 -9.06 -11.50 -4.03
C ARG A 306 -8.94 -11.52 -2.52
N ILE A 307 -9.89 -10.94 -1.80
CA ILE A 307 -9.87 -10.83 -0.35
C ILE A 307 -10.71 -11.95 0.24
N ARG A 308 -10.02 -13.04 0.57
CA ARG A 308 -10.59 -14.29 1.06
C ARG A 308 -9.93 -14.72 2.37
N PRO A 309 -10.26 -14.07 3.50
CA PRO A 309 -9.69 -14.43 4.81
C PRO A 309 -9.97 -15.88 5.19
N ASP A 310 -11.07 -16.45 4.70
CA ASP A 310 -11.42 -17.86 4.86
C ASP A 310 -10.38 -18.83 4.30
N ARG A 311 -9.48 -18.39 3.41
CA ARG A 311 -8.34 -19.20 2.92
C ARG A 311 -7.15 -19.24 3.87
N PHE A 312 -7.21 -18.45 4.95
CA PHE A 312 -6.16 -18.31 5.95
C PHE A 312 -6.70 -18.45 7.39
N ALA A 313 -7.95 -18.87 7.54
CA ALA A 313 -8.72 -18.85 8.79
C ALA A 313 -8.62 -20.15 9.59
#